data_AF-A0A8C7KKB1-F1
#
_entry.id   AF-A0A8C7KKB1-F1
#
_cell.length_a   1.000
_cell.length_b   1.000
_cell.length_c   1.000
_cell.angle_alpha   90.00
_cell.angle_beta   90.00
_cell.angle_gamma   90.00
#
_symmetry.space_group_name_H-M   'P 1'
#
loop_
_entity.id
_entity.type
_entity.pdbx_description
1 polymer ?
#
loop_
_entity_poly.entity_id
_entity_poly.type
_entity_poly.pdbx_seq_one_letter_code
_entity_poly.pdbx_strand_id
1 'polypeptide(L)'
;MRQLVTPVKGPLKGEVEEVNHNSQTTETPSESLGRVQKETITMATLTIILLFSMGFALGDDTIQPKTPCESARDAAINGPIGAYIPTCDAAGQYTPKQCSGSTGYCWCVTSTGQKIPGTETPPGTAPIKCPCRYTLIHYMFDLYSWF
;
A
#
# COMPACT_ATOMS: atom_id res chain seq x y z
N MET A 1 -48.13 4.63 -18.46
CA MET A 1 -48.13 4.89 -17.00
C MET A 1 -46.68 4.98 -16.57
N ARG A 2 -46.21 6.19 -16.25
CA ARG A 2 -44.81 6.48 -15.91
C ARG A 2 -44.61 6.12 -14.43
N GLN A 3 -43.70 5.20 -14.11
CA GLN A 3 -43.21 5.08 -12.75
C GLN A 3 -42.24 6.22 -12.48
N LEU A 4 -42.66 7.16 -11.62
CA LEU A 4 -41.77 8.17 -11.05
C LEU A 4 -40.83 7.48 -10.07
N VAL A 5 -39.55 7.38 -10.44
CA VAL A 5 -38.50 7.01 -9.49
C VAL A 5 -38.04 8.32 -8.83
N THR A 6 -38.29 8.43 -7.54
CA THR A 6 -37.97 9.60 -6.70
C THR A 6 -36.47 9.84 -6.62
N PRO A 7 -36.00 11.10 -6.48
CA PRO A 7 -34.59 11.38 -6.25
C PRO A 7 -34.17 10.88 -4.87
N VAL A 8 -33.12 10.05 -4.82
CA VAL A 8 -32.45 9.70 -3.56
C VAL A 8 -31.76 10.97 -3.06
N LYS A 9 -32.43 11.67 -2.15
CA LYS A 9 -31.94 12.83 -1.43
C LYS A 9 -30.92 12.35 -0.40
N GLY A 10 -29.64 12.38 -0.78
CA GLY A 10 -28.54 12.14 0.16
C GLY A 10 -28.55 13.19 1.29
N PRO A 11 -28.30 12.80 2.56
CA PRO A 11 -28.30 13.74 3.66
C PRO A 11 -27.11 14.70 3.61
N LEU A 12 -27.41 15.91 4.08
CA LEU A 12 -26.58 17.08 4.21
C LEU A 12 -25.36 16.86 5.13
N LYS A 13 -24.23 17.42 4.71
CA LYS A 13 -23.28 18.19 5.52
C LYS A 13 -23.09 17.71 6.96
N GLY A 14 -22.14 16.80 7.15
CA GLY A 14 -21.51 16.52 8.45
C GLY A 14 -20.25 17.36 8.58
N GLU A 15 -20.11 17.95 9.77
CA GLU A 15 -19.07 18.86 10.24
C GLU A 15 -17.65 18.34 9.95
N VAL A 16 -16.73 19.24 9.60
CA VAL A 16 -15.30 19.00 9.77
C VAL A 16 -15.05 19.07 11.27
N GLU A 17 -15.09 17.93 11.95
CA GLU A 17 -14.48 17.82 13.27
C GLU A 17 -12.96 17.87 13.06
N GLU A 18 -12.40 18.97 13.55
CA GLU A 18 -10.99 19.24 13.69
C GLU A 18 -10.36 18.13 14.54
N VAL A 19 -9.79 17.10 13.91
CA VAL A 19 -8.91 16.16 14.61
C VAL A 19 -7.58 16.87 14.84
N ASN A 20 -7.59 17.73 15.83
CA ASN A 20 -6.45 18.39 16.39
C ASN A 20 -5.51 17.35 17.03
N HIS A 21 -4.46 16.96 16.31
CA HIS A 21 -3.31 16.27 16.91
C HIS A 21 -2.35 17.31 17.49
N ASN A 22 -2.78 18.03 18.52
CA ASN A 22 -1.91 18.77 19.43
C ASN A 22 -1.98 18.20 20.85
N SER A 23 -1.92 16.87 20.99
CA SER A 23 -1.59 16.28 22.29
C SER A 23 -0.08 16.43 22.53
N GLN A 24 0.31 17.66 22.85
CA GLN A 24 1.50 17.96 23.61
C GLN A 24 1.21 17.53 25.05
N THR A 25 1.47 16.27 25.37
CA THR A 25 1.65 15.86 26.76
C THR A 25 3.11 16.18 27.11
N THR A 26 3.30 17.41 27.55
CA THR A 26 4.44 17.81 28.37
C THR A 26 4.48 16.93 29.62
N GLU A 27 5.35 15.93 29.62
CA GLU A 27 5.79 15.29 30.86
C GLU A 27 7.24 15.66 31.13
N THR A 28 7.40 16.64 32.00
CA THR A 28 8.44 16.75 33.06
C THR A 28 8.20 18.09 33.77
N PRO A 29 8.59 18.30 35.05
CA PRO A 29 9.23 17.39 36.02
C PRO A 29 8.58 17.43 37.42
N SER A 30 8.59 16.31 38.17
CA SER A 30 8.62 16.40 39.64
C SER A 30 9.43 15.25 40.25
N GLU A 31 10.36 15.66 41.10
CA GLU A 31 11.46 14.90 41.70
C GLU A 31 11.03 13.84 42.72
N SER A 32 12.00 12.96 42.99
CA SER A 32 12.32 12.31 44.26
C SER A 32 11.74 10.92 44.56
N LEU A 33 12.54 9.87 44.29
CA LEU A 33 13.05 9.03 45.38
C LEU A 33 14.35 8.35 44.94
N GLY A 34 15.43 8.69 45.63
CA GLY A 34 16.78 8.44 45.17
C GLY A 34 17.27 6.99 45.20
N ARG A 35 18.25 6.73 44.34
CA ARG A 35 19.52 6.14 44.77
C ARG A 35 20.61 6.60 43.81
N VAL A 36 21.43 7.55 44.25
CA VAL A 36 22.78 7.73 43.71
C VAL A 36 23.55 6.46 44.08
N GLN A 37 23.42 5.38 43.29
CA GLN A 37 24.51 4.42 43.22
C GLN A 37 25.47 4.96 42.17
N LYS A 38 26.25 5.94 42.63
CA LYS A 38 27.45 6.43 41.97
C LYS A 38 28.47 5.29 42.00
N GLU A 39 28.38 4.39 41.05
CA GLU A 39 29.42 3.40 40.80
C GLU A 39 29.54 3.32 39.28
N THR A 40 30.42 4.19 38.75
CA THR A 40 30.99 4.15 37.39
C THR A 40 30.03 3.63 36.32
N ILE A 41 29.30 4.53 35.67
CA ILE A 41 28.71 4.26 34.35
C ILE A 41 29.89 3.83 33.47
N THR A 42 30.13 2.52 33.38
CA THR A 42 31.29 1.98 32.67
C THR A 42 31.24 2.56 31.28
N MET A 43 32.35 3.13 30.80
CA MET A 43 32.40 3.77 29.48
C MET A 43 31.79 2.90 28.37
N ALA A 44 31.76 1.57 28.56
CA ALA A 44 31.01 0.60 27.78
C ALA A 44 29.52 0.94 27.57
N THR A 45 28.76 1.43 28.55
CA THR A 45 27.34 1.75 28.37
C THR A 45 27.12 3.08 27.65
N LEU A 46 28.00 4.08 27.86
CA LEU A 46 27.97 5.34 27.12
C LEU A 46 28.36 5.14 25.66
N THR A 47 29.37 4.30 25.38
CA THR A 47 29.72 3.95 24.00
C THR A 47 28.61 3.13 23.35
N ILE A 48 27.99 2.18 24.04
CA ILE A 48 26.84 1.43 23.52
C ILE A 48 25.68 2.38 23.18
N ILE A 49 25.26 3.28 24.08
CA ILE A 49 24.18 4.25 23.80
C ILE A 49 24.53 5.15 22.62
N LEU A 50 25.77 5.64 22.53
CA LEU A 50 26.23 6.45 21.38
C LEU A 50 26.27 5.64 20.09
N LEU A 51 26.71 4.38 20.13
CA LEU A 51 26.75 3.48 18.97
C LEU A 51 25.36 3.04 18.50
N PHE A 52 24.42 2.83 19.43
CA PHE A 52 23.02 2.59 19.11
C PHE A 52 22.36 3.86 18.55
N SER A 53 22.66 5.05 19.09
CA SER A 53 22.13 6.32 18.58
C SER A 53 22.71 6.68 17.21
N MET A 54 24.00 6.38 16.98
CA MET A 54 24.68 6.56 15.70
C MET A 54 24.32 5.46 14.68
N GLY A 55 23.88 4.29 15.16
CA GLY A 55 23.32 3.19 14.36
C GLY A 55 21.85 3.36 13.99
N PHE A 56 21.09 4.14 14.76
CA PHE A 56 19.67 4.44 14.48
C PHE A 56 19.47 5.61 13.48
N ALA A 57 20.56 6.23 13.01
CA ALA A 57 20.52 7.23 11.94
C ALA A 57 20.35 6.60 10.54
N LEU A 58 20.48 5.27 10.42
CA LEU A 58 20.04 4.53 9.24
C LEU A 58 18.59 4.13 9.46
N GLY A 59 17.72 5.15 9.51
CA GLY A 59 16.29 4.95 9.38
C GLY A 59 16.03 4.18 8.08
N ASP A 60 15.27 3.11 8.22
CA ASP A 60 14.98 2.06 7.24
C ASP A 60 14.39 2.60 5.93
N ASP A 61 15.23 3.14 5.05
CA ASP A 61 15.03 2.89 3.62
C ASP A 61 15.47 1.46 3.41
N THR A 62 14.55 0.51 3.58
CA THR A 62 14.71 -0.81 2.99
C THR A 62 15.08 -0.53 1.53
N ILE A 63 16.31 -0.87 1.13
CA ILE A 63 16.69 -0.92 -0.29
C ILE A 63 15.97 -2.14 -0.86
N GLN A 64 14.64 -2.14 -0.81
CA GLN A 64 13.83 -3.13 -1.47
C GLN A 64 13.85 -2.73 -2.95
N PRO A 65 14.41 -3.56 -3.83
CA PRO A 65 14.41 -3.26 -5.24
C PRO A 65 12.96 -3.14 -5.70
N LYS A 66 12.61 -1.99 -6.28
CA LYS A 66 11.27 -1.76 -6.84
C LYS A 66 10.99 -2.83 -7.88
N THR A 67 9.83 -3.44 -7.77
CA THR A 67 9.33 -4.38 -8.77
C THR A 67 9.04 -3.66 -10.09
N PRO A 68 8.92 -4.41 -11.21
CA PRO A 68 8.54 -3.81 -12.49
C PRO A 68 7.22 -3.02 -12.44
N CYS A 69 6.22 -3.50 -11.70
CA CYS A 69 4.94 -2.79 -11.57
C CYS A 69 5.09 -1.49 -10.80
N GLU A 70 5.79 -1.51 -9.66
CA GLU A 70 6.02 -0.31 -8.84
C GLU A 70 6.82 0.74 -9.59
N SER A 71 7.87 0.33 -10.31
CA SER A 71 8.64 1.22 -11.16
C SER A 71 7.77 1.85 -12.25
N ALA A 72 6.94 1.06 -12.93
CA ALA A 72 6.03 1.57 -13.95
C ALA A 72 4.95 2.51 -13.38
N ARG A 73 4.46 2.22 -12.17
CA ARG A 73 3.51 3.07 -11.44
C ARG A 73 4.12 4.43 -11.12
N ASP A 74 5.32 4.44 -10.56
CA ASP A 74 6.02 5.67 -10.18
C ASP A 74 6.35 6.53 -11.41
N ALA A 75 6.72 5.90 -12.52
CA ALA A 75 6.92 6.57 -13.80
C ALA A 75 5.62 7.16 -14.36
N ALA A 76 4.50 6.44 -14.24
CA ALA A 76 3.19 6.89 -14.74
C ALA A 76 2.59 8.03 -13.91
N ILE A 77 2.82 8.06 -12.58
CA ILE A 77 2.37 9.13 -11.69
C ILE A 77 2.97 10.49 -12.08
N ASN A 78 4.25 10.48 -12.46
CA ASN A 78 4.95 11.67 -12.94
C ASN A 78 4.80 11.89 -14.46
N GLY A 79 3.95 11.08 -15.11
CA GLY A 79 3.70 11.12 -16.54
C GLY A 79 2.63 12.15 -16.95
N PRO A 80 2.23 12.14 -18.23
CA PRO A 80 1.17 12.99 -18.74
C PRO A 80 -0.17 12.78 -18.01
N ILE A 81 -0.93 13.85 -17.84
CA ILE A 81 -2.28 13.78 -17.25
C ILE A 81 -3.14 12.82 -18.07
N GLY A 82 -3.82 11.90 -17.39
CA GLY A 82 -4.66 10.90 -18.01
C GLY A 82 -3.93 9.66 -18.52
N ALA A 83 -2.61 9.57 -18.31
CA ALA A 83 -1.88 8.31 -18.48
C ALA A 83 -2.45 7.23 -17.55
N TYR A 84 -2.43 5.98 -18.02
CA TYR A 84 -2.82 4.85 -17.21
C TYR A 84 -1.72 4.56 -16.17
N ILE A 85 -2.13 4.46 -14.90
CA ILE A 85 -1.26 4.11 -13.78
C ILE A 85 -1.52 2.63 -13.42
N PRO A 86 -0.52 1.75 -13.53
CA PRO A 86 -0.71 0.34 -13.22
C PRO A 86 -0.98 0.09 -11.73
N THR A 87 -1.84 -0.90 -11.47
CA THR A 87 -2.21 -1.34 -10.12
C THR A 87 -1.40 -2.57 -9.73
N CYS A 88 -0.66 -2.46 -8.63
CA CYS A 88 0.21 -3.51 -8.10
C CYS A 88 -0.42 -4.16 -6.85
N ASP A 89 -0.14 -5.44 -6.61
CA ASP A 89 -0.53 -6.17 -5.39
C ASP A 89 0.47 -5.89 -4.23
N ALA A 90 0.21 -6.47 -3.06
CA ALA A 90 1.06 -6.30 -1.88
C ALA A 90 2.49 -6.84 -2.03
N ALA A 91 2.74 -7.69 -3.03
CA ALA A 91 4.06 -8.19 -3.37
C ALA A 91 4.73 -7.36 -4.49
N GLY A 92 4.11 -6.24 -4.90
CA GLY A 92 4.59 -5.39 -6.00
C GLY A 92 4.32 -5.96 -7.39
N GLN A 93 3.54 -7.03 -7.53
CA GLN A 93 3.28 -7.63 -8.84
C GLN A 93 2.05 -7.00 -9.51
N TYR A 94 1.97 -7.05 -10.83
CA TYR A 94 0.77 -6.59 -11.54
C TYR A 94 -0.47 -7.37 -11.09
N THR A 95 -1.51 -6.64 -10.70
CA THR A 95 -2.83 -7.25 -10.50
C THR A 95 -3.36 -7.75 -11.86
N PRO A 96 -4.01 -8.93 -11.93
CA PRO A 96 -4.45 -9.49 -13.22
C PRO A 96 -5.43 -8.61 -13.99
N LYS A 97 -6.23 -7.82 -13.28
CA LYS A 97 -7.16 -6.84 -13.84
C LYS A 97 -6.57 -5.45 -13.72
N GLN A 98 -6.46 -4.74 -14.82
CA GLN A 98 -5.99 -3.36 -14.88
C GLN A 98 -7.06 -2.46 -15.46
N CYS A 99 -7.14 -1.21 -14.98
CA CYS A 99 -8.13 -0.25 -15.45
C CYS A 99 -7.48 1.13 -15.65
N SER A 100 -7.80 1.77 -16.77
CA SER A 100 -7.45 3.16 -17.04
C SER A 100 -8.40 4.09 -16.29
N GLY A 101 -7.87 4.86 -15.33
CA GLY A 101 -8.67 5.82 -14.58
C GLY A 101 -9.24 6.96 -15.43
N SER A 102 -8.57 7.32 -16.52
CA SER A 102 -8.99 8.43 -17.40
C SER A 102 -10.07 8.05 -18.40
N THR A 103 -10.04 6.81 -18.91
CA THR A 103 -11.01 6.34 -19.93
C THR A 103 -12.07 5.40 -19.35
N GLY A 104 -11.83 4.84 -18.16
CA GLY A 104 -12.71 3.84 -17.54
C GLY A 104 -12.65 2.46 -18.19
N TYR A 105 -11.75 2.23 -19.14
CA TYR A 105 -11.55 0.92 -19.77
C TYR A 105 -10.77 -0.01 -18.85
N CYS A 106 -11.14 -1.28 -18.82
CA CYS A 106 -10.42 -2.32 -18.08
C CYS A 106 -10.00 -3.47 -19.00
N TRP A 107 -8.85 -4.09 -18.71
CA TRP A 107 -8.32 -5.24 -19.44
C TRP A 107 -7.58 -6.19 -18.49
N CYS A 108 -7.29 -7.40 -18.98
CA CYS A 108 -6.47 -8.35 -18.26
C CYS A 108 -5.00 -8.23 -18.68
N VAL A 109 -4.08 -8.48 -17.74
CA VAL A 109 -2.64 -8.47 -17.99
C VAL A 109 -1.96 -9.78 -17.55
N THR A 110 -0.80 -10.05 -18.13
CA THR A 110 0.12 -11.10 -17.67
C THR A 110 0.85 -10.67 -16.39
N SER A 111 1.60 -11.58 -15.78
CA SER A 111 2.46 -11.28 -14.61
C SER A 111 3.51 -10.19 -14.89
N THR A 112 3.86 -9.98 -16.15
CA THR A 112 4.80 -8.93 -16.61
C THR A 112 4.11 -7.61 -16.95
N GLY A 113 2.78 -7.52 -16.80
CA GLY A 113 2.01 -6.32 -17.09
C GLY A 113 1.59 -6.15 -18.55
N GLN A 114 1.78 -7.16 -19.40
CA GLN A 114 1.35 -7.09 -20.81
C GLN A 114 -0.14 -7.32 -20.94
N LYS A 115 -0.84 -6.43 -21.65
CA LYS A 115 -2.27 -6.56 -21.96
C LYS A 115 -2.55 -7.81 -22.78
N ILE A 116 -3.52 -8.61 -22.34
CA ILE A 116 -4.02 -9.78 -23.07
C ILE A 116 -4.99 -9.29 -24.15
N PRO A 117 -4.75 -9.58 -25.45
CA PRO A 117 -5.63 -9.15 -26.53
C PRO A 117 -7.07 -9.64 -26.34
N GLY A 118 -8.05 -8.80 -26.70
CA GLY A 118 -9.47 -9.16 -26.62
C GLY A 118 -10.10 -9.12 -25.22
N THR A 119 -9.35 -8.75 -24.18
CA THR A 119 -9.87 -8.64 -22.80
C THR A 119 -10.29 -7.24 -22.40
N GLU A 120 -10.15 -6.27 -23.31
CA GLU A 120 -10.52 -4.88 -23.06
C GLU A 120 -12.03 -4.69 -23.07
N THR A 121 -12.52 -3.99 -22.06
CA THR A 121 -13.93 -3.71 -21.86
C THR A 121 -14.17 -2.23 -21.59
N PRO A 122 -15.25 -1.65 -22.16
CA PRO A 122 -15.60 -0.25 -21.92
C PRO A 122 -16.19 -0.05 -20.52
N PRO A 123 -16.20 1.19 -20.02
CA PRO A 123 -16.83 1.53 -18.75
C PRO A 123 -18.32 1.15 -18.76
N GLY A 124 -18.85 0.69 -17.62
CA GLY A 124 -20.24 0.27 -17.48
C GLY A 124 -20.54 -1.17 -17.95
N THR A 125 -19.52 -1.93 -18.34
CA THR A 125 -19.66 -3.36 -18.67
C THR A 125 -19.67 -4.23 -17.41
N ALA A 126 -20.19 -5.45 -17.52
CA ALA A 126 -20.07 -6.46 -16.48
C ALA A 126 -18.60 -6.71 -16.07
N PRO A 127 -18.32 -7.11 -14.82
CA PRO A 127 -16.96 -7.34 -14.35
C PRO A 127 -16.20 -8.37 -15.20
N ILE A 128 -15.00 -8.02 -15.67
CA ILE A 128 -14.13 -8.94 -16.40
C ILE A 128 -13.52 -10.00 -15.48
N LYS A 129 -13.54 -11.26 -15.93
CA LYS A 129 -12.84 -12.37 -15.26
C LYS A 129 -11.45 -12.52 -15.86
N CYS A 130 -10.41 -12.16 -15.09
CA CYS A 130 -9.02 -12.34 -15.49
C CYS A 130 -8.44 -13.65 -14.93
N PRO A 131 -7.42 -14.23 -15.60
CA PRO A 131 -6.74 -15.42 -15.09
C PRO A 131 -6.17 -15.19 -13.70
N CYS A 132 -6.43 -16.12 -12.77
CA CYS A 132 -5.80 -16.10 -11.47
C CYS A 132 -4.36 -16.62 -11.56
N ARG A 133 -3.47 -16.07 -10.74
CA ARG A 133 -2.06 -16.49 -10.66
C ARG A 133 -1.85 -17.90 -10.08
N TYR A 134 -2.92 -18.55 -9.59
CA TYR A 134 -2.86 -19.75 -8.76
C TYR A 134 -2.97 -21.09 -9.50
N THR A 135 -3.03 -21.12 -10.84
CA THR A 135 -3.18 -22.39 -11.56
C THR A 135 -2.00 -23.35 -11.30
N LEU A 136 -0.76 -22.86 -11.21
CA LEU A 136 0.41 -23.72 -10.96
C LEU A 136 0.50 -24.29 -9.53
N ILE A 137 -0.01 -23.56 -8.53
CA ILE A 137 0.00 -24.04 -7.14
C ILE A 137 -1.08 -25.13 -6.98
N HIS A 138 -2.25 -24.98 -7.61
CA HIS A 138 -3.27 -26.03 -7.66
C HIS A 138 -2.78 -27.28 -8.40
N TYR A 139 -2.18 -27.15 -9.59
CA TYR A 139 -1.65 -28.31 -10.32
C TYR A 139 -0.59 -29.09 -9.54
N MET A 140 0.21 -28.42 -8.71
CA MET A 140 1.21 -29.10 -7.87
C MET A 140 0.55 -29.81 -6.67
N PHE A 141 -0.44 -29.19 -6.00
CA PHE A 141 -1.19 -29.86 -4.92
C PHE A 141 -2.05 -31.04 -5.43
N ASP A 142 -2.63 -30.96 -6.64
CA ASP A 142 -3.40 -32.04 -7.25
C ASP A 142 -2.52 -33.26 -7.60
N LEU A 143 -1.23 -33.05 -7.95
CA LEU A 143 -0.26 -34.12 -8.19
C LEU A 143 0.32 -34.75 -6.91
N TYR A 144 0.38 -34.01 -5.79
CA TYR A 144 0.79 -34.55 -4.48
C TYR A 144 -0.32 -35.30 -3.74
N SER A 145 -1.59 -35.16 -4.15
CA SER A 145 -2.74 -35.86 -3.54
C SER A 145 -3.19 -37.11 -4.31
N TRP A 146 -2.45 -37.51 -5.36
CA TRP A 146 -2.59 -38.77 -6.10
C TRP A 146 -1.42 -39.75 -5.82
N PHE A 147 -0.79 -39.60 -4.66
CA PHE A 147 0.10 -40.55 -3.98
C PHE A 147 -0.38 -40.69 -2.53
#